data_AF-A0A6N7LZ82-F1
#
_entry.id   AF-A0A6N7LZ82-F1
#
_cell.length_a   1.000
_cell.length_b   1.000
_cell.length_c   1.000
_cell.angle_alpha   90.00
_cell.angle_beta   90.00
_cell.angle_gamma   90.00
#
_symmetry.space_group_name_H-M   'P 1'
#
loop_
_entity.id
_entity.type
_entity.pdbx_description
1 polymer ?
#
loop_
_entity_poly.entity_id
_entity_poly.type
_entity_poly.pdbx_seq_one_letter_code
_entity_poly.pdbx_strand_id
1 'polypeptide(L)'
;EEFRQRVEKILLGNQERTLELLEKLTGALRGETRKVVVEKPGGGRGIITDINPHIRARADGVELIETTVDDPEVGGRLLKPFLEDRDSRVRANAGKALYKFNKEKAMVMLTEMCKSDDQWMRLSGAWAMGEIGSQTAAEILLSLLQDSWEFVRERAAKSLEKILTQKKEEIETTLLERIESALKEVGK
;
A
#
# COMPACT_ATOMS: atom_id res chain seq x y z
N GLU A 1 -1.45 -29.90 14.03
CA GLU A 1 -2.23 -29.04 14.93
C GLU A 1 -1.47 -28.39 16.07
N GLU A 2 -1.05 -29.09 17.13
CA GLU A 2 -0.42 -28.45 18.30
C GLU A 2 0.86 -27.66 17.99
N PHE A 3 1.73 -28.17 17.11
CA PHE A 3 2.96 -27.46 16.73
C PHE A 3 2.65 -26.16 15.97
N ARG A 4 1.67 -26.19 15.05
CA ARG A 4 1.20 -25.00 14.33
C ARG A 4 0.61 -23.97 15.28
N GLN A 5 -0.27 -24.40 16.19
CA GLN A 5 -0.85 -23.53 17.21
C GLN A 5 0.20 -22.96 18.17
N ARG A 6 1.26 -23.71 18.48
CA ARG A 6 2.35 -23.27 19.35
C ARG A 6 3.28 -22.28 18.67
N VAL A 7 3.63 -22.51 17.41
CA VAL A 7 4.40 -21.56 16.59
C VAL A 7 3.58 -20.29 16.34
N GLU A 8 2.30 -20.42 16.03
CA GLU A 8 1.38 -19.30 15.88
C GLU A 8 1.23 -18.50 17.16
N LYS A 9 1.08 -19.16 18.32
CA LYS A 9 1.05 -18.52 19.64
C LYS A 9 2.36 -17.85 20.02
N ILE A 10 3.51 -18.35 19.53
CA ILE A 10 4.81 -17.72 19.75
C ILE A 10 4.99 -16.50 18.82
N LEU A 11 4.55 -16.60 17.56
CA LEU A 11 4.63 -15.50 16.60
C LEU A 11 3.65 -14.37 16.97
N LEU A 12 2.39 -14.70 17.27
CA LEU A 12 1.38 -13.77 17.76
C LEU A 12 1.72 -13.29 19.17
N GLY A 13 2.16 -14.19 20.07
CA GLY A 13 2.54 -13.83 21.42
C GLY A 13 3.78 -12.93 21.47
N ASN A 14 4.71 -13.04 20.52
CA ASN A 14 5.81 -12.08 20.39
C ASN A 14 5.36 -10.76 19.76
N GLN A 15 4.41 -10.76 18.80
CA GLN A 15 3.84 -9.53 18.25
C GLN A 15 3.00 -8.76 19.28
N GLU A 16 2.09 -9.44 19.98
CA GLU A 16 1.29 -8.88 21.07
C GLU A 16 2.18 -8.41 22.21
N ARG A 17 3.22 -9.16 22.58
CA ARG A 17 4.16 -8.76 23.64
C ARG A 17 5.08 -7.64 23.19
N THR A 18 5.41 -7.53 21.90
CA THR A 18 6.14 -6.40 21.33
C THR A 18 5.26 -5.15 21.28
N LEU A 19 3.99 -5.28 20.91
CA LEU A 19 3.00 -4.21 20.95
C LEU A 19 2.69 -3.76 22.39
N GLU A 20 2.47 -4.69 23.31
CA GLU A 20 2.29 -4.40 24.74
C GLU A 20 3.54 -3.76 25.36
N LEU A 21 4.75 -4.22 25.01
CA LEU A 21 6.00 -3.62 25.49
C LEU A 21 6.18 -2.23 24.92
N LEU A 22 5.82 -2.00 23.65
CA LEU A 22 5.82 -0.67 23.03
C LEU A 22 4.79 0.25 23.69
N GLU A 23 3.59 -0.23 24.01
CA GLU A 23 2.56 0.54 24.73
C GLU A 23 2.99 0.86 26.17
N LYS A 24 3.55 -0.13 26.90
CA LYS A 24 4.04 0.03 28.27
C LYS A 24 5.29 0.91 28.37
N LEU A 25 6.19 0.87 27.39
CA LEU A 25 7.41 1.70 27.36
C LEU A 25 7.11 3.14 26.97
N THR A 26 6.08 3.39 26.16
CA THR A 26 5.86 4.73 25.63
C THR A 26 4.93 5.57 26.47
N GLY A 27 3.90 5.04 27.15
CA GLY A 27 3.02 5.81 28.06
C GLY A 27 2.38 7.10 27.49
N ALA A 28 2.65 7.42 26.21
CA ALA A 28 2.57 8.73 25.59
C ALA A 28 2.07 8.61 24.14
N LEU A 29 1.36 7.53 23.80
CA LEU A 29 0.75 7.32 22.48
C LEU A 29 -0.55 8.14 22.29
N ARG A 30 -0.56 9.37 22.83
CA ARG A 30 -1.42 10.47 22.43
C ARG A 30 -0.52 11.67 22.11
N GLY A 31 -0.33 11.95 20.82
CA GLY A 31 0.31 13.18 20.32
C GLY A 31 1.79 13.00 19.95
N GLU A 32 2.32 13.52 18.85
CA GLU A 32 1.83 14.43 17.82
C GLU A 32 2.60 14.15 16.51
N THR A 33 1.93 14.30 15.37
CA THR A 33 2.58 14.32 14.05
C THR A 33 3.54 15.49 13.95
N ARG A 34 4.85 15.24 13.75
CA ARG A 34 5.80 16.31 13.42
C ARG A 34 6.00 16.40 11.91
N LYS A 35 5.56 17.51 11.31
CA LYS A 35 5.94 17.88 9.95
C LYS A 35 7.39 18.34 9.97
N VAL A 36 8.27 17.62 9.28
CA VAL A 36 9.64 18.07 9.04
C VAL A 36 9.74 18.50 7.59
N VAL A 37 9.93 19.79 7.39
CA VAL A 37 10.30 20.36 6.08
C VAL A 37 11.81 20.20 5.96
N VAL A 38 12.25 19.41 4.99
CA VAL A 38 13.68 19.28 4.68
C VAL A 38 13.94 20.05 3.39
N GLU A 39 14.81 21.04 3.47
CA GLU A 39 15.33 21.70 2.27
C GLU A 39 16.33 20.74 1.60
N LYS A 40 16.03 20.34 0.37
CA LYS A 40 16.98 19.55 -0.42
C LYS A 40 18.11 20.47 -0.92
N PRO A 41 19.36 19.96 -1.04
CA PRO A 41 20.41 20.68 -1.76
C PRO A 41 19.92 20.93 -3.20
N GLY A 42 19.69 22.18 -3.58
CA GLY A 42 19.10 22.56 -4.87
C GLY A 42 17.75 23.28 -4.81
N GLY A 43 17.23 23.65 -3.63
CA GLY A 43 16.13 24.62 -3.50
C GLY A 43 14.71 24.05 -3.62
N GLY A 44 14.54 22.73 -3.61
CA GLY A 44 13.23 22.09 -3.52
C GLY A 44 12.80 21.87 -2.07
N ARG A 45 11.63 22.40 -1.67
CA ARG A 45 10.97 22.02 -0.41
C ARG A 45 10.37 20.63 -0.56
N GLY A 46 10.97 19.63 0.06
CA GLY A 46 10.35 18.32 0.26
C GLY A 46 9.66 18.30 1.62
N ILE A 47 8.34 18.14 1.65
CA ILE A 47 7.66 17.84 2.91
C ILE A 47 7.82 16.34 3.16
N ILE A 48 8.61 15.97 4.17
CA ILE A 48 8.56 14.60 4.71
C ILE A 48 7.38 14.58 5.69
N THR A 49 6.16 14.49 5.16
CA THR A 49 4.99 14.16 5.98
C THR A 49 5.01 12.67 6.25
N ASP A 50 5.79 12.25 7.24
CA ASP A 50 5.42 11.33 8.32
C ASP A 50 6.69 10.70 8.90
N ILE A 51 7.09 11.20 10.06
CA ILE A 51 7.99 10.49 10.95
C ILE A 51 7.15 10.02 12.14
N ASN A 52 6.02 9.36 11.88
CA ASN A 52 5.33 8.61 12.91
C ASN A 52 6.00 7.22 13.00
N PRO A 53 6.80 6.95 14.06
CA PRO A 53 7.48 5.67 14.22
C PRO A 53 6.49 4.50 14.25
N HIS A 54 5.24 4.72 14.65
CA HIS A 54 4.20 3.69 14.66
C HIS A 54 3.71 3.33 13.26
N ILE A 55 3.68 4.27 12.32
CA ILE A 55 3.26 3.97 10.94
C ILE A 55 4.36 3.16 10.25
N ARG A 56 5.63 3.51 10.51
CA ARG A 56 6.77 2.71 10.03
C ARG A 56 6.75 1.30 10.62
N ALA A 57 6.66 1.16 11.94
CA ALA A 57 6.60 -0.16 12.58
C ALA A 57 5.43 -1.04 12.08
N ARG A 58 4.26 -0.43 11.80
CA ARG A 58 3.12 -1.16 11.21
C ARG A 58 3.35 -1.54 9.74
N ALA A 59 3.96 -0.66 8.94
CA ALA A 59 4.37 -0.98 7.58
C ALA A 59 5.45 -2.07 7.53
N ASP A 60 6.45 -2.01 8.43
CA ASP A 60 7.50 -3.02 8.58
C ASP A 60 6.91 -4.38 8.96
N GLY A 61 5.87 -4.39 9.80
CA GLY A 61 5.11 -5.60 10.13
C GLY A 61 4.46 -6.26 8.90
N VAL A 62 3.91 -5.45 7.99
CA VAL A 62 3.34 -5.96 6.72
C VAL A 62 4.44 -6.54 5.82
N GLU A 63 5.57 -5.84 5.68
CA GLU A 63 6.69 -6.30 4.86
C GLU A 63 7.30 -7.60 5.40
N LEU A 64 7.43 -7.72 6.73
CA LEU A 64 7.89 -8.95 7.36
C LEU A 64 6.95 -10.12 7.03
N ILE A 65 5.63 -9.92 7.13
CA ILE A 65 4.66 -10.97 6.78
C ILE A 65 4.78 -11.36 5.30
N GLU A 66 4.85 -10.38 4.39
CA GLU A 66 4.98 -10.60 2.95
C GLU A 66 6.24 -11.42 2.60
N THR A 67 7.36 -11.14 3.25
CA THR A 67 8.67 -11.72 2.94
C THR A 67 8.96 -13.03 3.67
N THR A 68 8.41 -13.24 4.86
CA THR A 68 8.73 -14.42 5.71
C THR A 68 7.65 -15.49 5.75
N VAL A 69 6.41 -15.15 5.39
CA VAL A 69 5.29 -16.10 5.39
C VAL A 69 5.06 -16.62 3.98
N ASP A 70 5.03 -17.94 3.85
CA ASP A 70 4.75 -18.64 2.59
C ASP A 70 3.34 -19.25 2.57
N ASP A 71 2.79 -19.62 3.73
CA ASP A 71 1.44 -20.18 3.84
C ASP A 71 0.39 -19.09 3.58
N PRO A 72 -0.45 -19.20 2.52
CA PRO A 72 -1.43 -18.18 2.17
C PRO A 72 -2.51 -17.95 3.22
N GLU A 73 -2.91 -18.99 3.95
CA GLU A 73 -3.92 -18.90 5.00
C GLU A 73 -3.36 -18.14 6.21
N VAL A 74 -2.13 -18.49 6.61
CA VAL A 74 -1.43 -17.80 7.70
C VAL A 74 -1.15 -16.34 7.33
N GLY A 75 -0.65 -16.09 6.12
CA GLY A 75 -0.37 -14.73 5.64
C GLY A 75 -1.63 -13.86 5.60
N GLY A 76 -2.73 -14.38 5.03
CA GLY A 76 -4.01 -13.68 4.99
C GLY A 76 -4.57 -13.34 6.37
N ARG A 77 -4.43 -14.25 7.34
CA ARG A 77 -4.87 -14.02 8.73
C ARG A 77 -4.01 -12.98 9.44
N LEU A 78 -2.67 -13.03 9.28
CA LEU A 78 -1.75 -12.08 9.90
C LEU A 78 -1.88 -10.67 9.31
N LEU A 79 -2.27 -10.54 8.03
CA LEU A 79 -2.50 -9.24 7.41
C LEU A 79 -3.82 -8.58 7.83
N LYS A 80 -4.80 -9.34 8.35
CA LYS A 80 -6.13 -8.85 8.72
C LYS A 80 -6.13 -7.51 9.50
N PRO A 81 -5.36 -7.34 10.60
CA PRO A 81 -5.36 -6.07 11.35
C PRO A 81 -4.88 -4.86 10.52
N PHE A 82 -3.99 -5.07 9.55
CA PHE A 82 -3.44 -4.00 8.71
C PHE A 82 -4.37 -3.60 7.56
N LEU A 83 -5.22 -4.52 7.09
CA LEU A 83 -6.24 -4.24 6.07
C LEU A 83 -7.30 -3.24 6.57
N GLU A 84 -7.45 -3.12 7.89
CA GLU A 84 -8.41 -2.23 8.54
C GLU A 84 -7.74 -1.00 9.20
N ASP A 85 -6.42 -0.79 8.99
CA ASP A 85 -5.65 0.29 9.63
C ASP A 85 -6.23 1.68 9.34
N ARG A 86 -6.06 2.63 10.26
CA ARG A 86 -6.55 4.00 10.05
C ARG A 86 -5.70 4.79 9.04
N ASP A 87 -4.45 4.39 8.84
CA ASP A 87 -3.57 5.00 7.84
C ASP A 87 -3.74 4.28 6.49
N SER A 88 -4.09 5.04 5.46
CA SER A 88 -4.34 4.52 4.12
C SER A 88 -3.11 3.86 3.49
N ARG A 89 -1.89 4.26 3.85
CA ARG A 89 -0.66 3.64 3.33
C ARG A 89 -0.42 2.29 3.96
N VAL A 90 -0.70 2.13 5.26
CA VAL A 90 -0.63 0.81 5.92
C VAL A 90 -1.64 -0.14 5.29
N ARG A 91 -2.88 0.32 5.06
CA ARG A 91 -3.89 -0.48 4.32
C ARG A 91 -3.43 -0.85 2.91
N ALA A 92 -2.89 0.10 2.16
CA ALA A 92 -2.41 -0.15 0.81
C ALA A 92 -1.24 -1.15 0.78
N ASN A 93 -0.28 -1.01 1.69
CA ASN A 93 0.80 -1.99 1.87
C ASN A 93 0.23 -3.38 2.18
N ALA A 94 -0.74 -3.46 3.08
CA ALA A 94 -1.39 -4.72 3.45
C ALA A 94 -2.15 -5.34 2.27
N GLY A 95 -2.82 -4.53 1.45
CA GLY A 95 -3.46 -4.98 0.21
C GLY A 95 -2.47 -5.51 -0.82
N LYS A 96 -1.37 -4.79 -1.03
CA LYS A 96 -0.28 -5.22 -1.90
C LYS A 96 0.30 -6.56 -1.42
N ALA A 97 0.60 -6.69 -0.14
CA ALA A 97 1.09 -7.94 0.45
C ALA A 97 0.05 -9.07 0.36
N LEU A 98 -1.23 -8.76 0.60
CA LEU A 98 -2.32 -9.72 0.50
C LEU A 98 -2.42 -10.30 -0.91
N TYR A 99 -2.04 -9.56 -1.95
CA TYR A 99 -2.05 -10.07 -3.33
C TYR A 99 -1.17 -11.32 -3.51
N LYS A 100 -0.07 -11.46 -2.76
CA LYS A 100 0.77 -12.67 -2.73
C LYS A 100 -0.03 -13.89 -2.24
N PHE A 101 -0.92 -13.69 -1.27
CA PHE A 101 -1.63 -14.76 -0.56
C PHE A 101 -3.04 -15.02 -1.10
N ASN A 102 -3.73 -13.97 -1.54
CA ASN A 102 -5.08 -14.00 -2.07
C ASN A 102 -5.31 -12.81 -3.02
N LYS A 103 -5.05 -13.05 -4.31
CA LYS A 103 -5.18 -12.05 -5.38
C LYS A 103 -6.58 -11.44 -5.45
N GLU A 104 -7.62 -12.27 -5.41
CA GLU A 104 -9.01 -11.83 -5.54
C GLU A 104 -9.40 -10.86 -4.42
N LYS A 105 -9.17 -11.25 -3.16
CA LYS A 105 -9.49 -10.42 -2.01
C LYS A 105 -8.69 -9.12 -1.99
N ALA A 106 -7.40 -9.19 -2.36
CA ALA A 106 -6.57 -7.99 -2.48
C ALA A 106 -7.10 -7.03 -3.55
N MET A 107 -7.50 -7.53 -4.73
CA MET A 107 -8.04 -6.70 -5.80
C MET A 107 -9.38 -6.08 -5.42
N VAL A 108 -10.28 -6.80 -4.74
CA VAL A 108 -11.54 -6.22 -4.24
C VAL A 108 -11.26 -5.05 -3.31
N MET A 109 -10.43 -5.26 -2.29
CA MET A 109 -10.13 -4.23 -1.29
C MET A 109 -9.43 -3.01 -1.89
N LEU A 110 -8.42 -3.23 -2.74
CA LEU A 110 -7.71 -2.12 -3.37
C LEU A 110 -8.60 -1.35 -4.36
N THR A 111 -9.54 -2.03 -5.02
CA THR A 111 -10.55 -1.37 -5.87
C THR A 111 -11.46 -0.47 -5.04
N GLU A 112 -11.88 -0.92 -3.85
CA GLU A 112 -12.65 -0.09 -2.92
C GLU A 112 -11.84 1.12 -2.44
N MET A 113 -10.55 0.94 -2.14
CA MET A 113 -9.66 2.06 -1.80
C MET A 113 -9.60 3.10 -2.93
N CYS A 114 -9.45 2.65 -4.19
CA CYS A 114 -9.45 3.52 -5.37
C CYS A 114 -10.79 4.25 -5.60
N LYS A 115 -11.90 3.78 -5.01
CA LYS A 115 -13.23 4.40 -5.12
C LYS A 115 -13.65 5.18 -3.88
N SER A 116 -12.79 5.29 -2.88
CA SER A 116 -13.10 5.95 -1.61
C SER A 116 -13.35 7.45 -1.80
N ASP A 117 -14.24 8.01 -0.99
CA ASP A 117 -14.41 9.47 -0.90
C ASP A 117 -13.16 10.17 -0.35
N ASP A 118 -12.35 9.47 0.45
CA ASP A 118 -11.08 9.98 0.95
C ASP A 118 -10.01 9.92 -0.16
N GLN A 119 -9.57 11.12 -0.58
CA GLN A 119 -8.54 11.30 -1.59
C GLN A 119 -7.20 10.64 -1.22
N TRP A 120 -6.87 10.52 0.07
CA TRP A 120 -5.64 9.84 0.52
C TRP A 120 -5.77 8.32 0.38
N MET A 121 -6.97 7.78 0.59
CA MET A 121 -7.26 6.37 0.36
C MET A 121 -7.15 6.02 -1.12
N ARG A 122 -7.69 6.87 -2.01
CA ARG A 122 -7.52 6.71 -3.47
C ARG A 122 -6.06 6.80 -3.90
N LEU A 123 -5.31 7.77 -3.37
CA LEU A 123 -3.88 7.94 -3.64
C LEU A 123 -3.08 6.69 -3.24
N SER A 124 -3.33 6.15 -2.04
CA SER A 124 -2.66 4.95 -1.55
C SER A 124 -3.08 3.69 -2.34
N GLY A 125 -4.36 3.58 -2.72
CA GLY A 125 -4.84 2.51 -3.60
C GLY A 125 -4.15 2.53 -4.96
N ALA A 126 -4.05 3.71 -5.59
CA ALA A 126 -3.36 3.90 -6.86
C ALA A 126 -1.86 3.52 -6.78
N TRP A 127 -1.21 3.79 -5.65
CA TRP A 127 0.15 3.31 -5.43
C TRP A 127 0.22 1.78 -5.38
N ALA A 128 -0.61 1.13 -4.56
CA ALA A 128 -0.59 -0.33 -4.42
C ALA A 128 -0.94 -1.07 -5.73
N MET A 129 -1.88 -0.53 -6.52
CA MET A 129 -2.19 -1.06 -7.86
C MET A 129 -0.95 -1.01 -8.78
N GLY A 130 -0.17 0.06 -8.72
CA GLY A 130 1.09 0.18 -9.46
C GLY A 130 2.15 -0.82 -9.05
N GLU A 131 2.23 -1.14 -7.75
CA GLU A 131 3.14 -2.17 -7.22
C GLU A 131 2.72 -3.59 -7.65
N ILE A 132 1.41 -3.87 -7.71
CA ILE A 132 0.89 -5.17 -8.16
C ILE A 132 1.12 -5.34 -9.67
N GLY A 133 0.76 -4.33 -10.46
CA GLY A 133 0.97 -4.27 -11.90
C GLY A 133 0.28 -5.38 -12.70
N SER A 134 -0.86 -5.87 -12.24
CA SER A 134 -1.71 -6.75 -13.04
C SER A 134 -2.48 -5.97 -14.11
N GLN A 135 -3.01 -6.67 -15.11
CA GLN A 135 -3.90 -6.07 -16.11
C GLN A 135 -5.09 -5.35 -15.46
N THR A 136 -5.75 -5.97 -14.49
CA THR A 136 -6.86 -5.34 -13.74
C THR A 136 -6.40 -4.09 -12.97
N ALA A 137 -5.19 -4.12 -12.40
CA ALA A 137 -4.64 -2.93 -11.74
C ALA A 137 -4.41 -1.79 -12.75
N ALA A 138 -3.92 -2.10 -13.95
CA ALA A 138 -3.73 -1.12 -15.02
C ALA A 138 -5.05 -0.50 -15.50
N GLU A 139 -6.13 -1.30 -15.62
CA GLU A 139 -7.48 -0.78 -15.95
C GLU A 139 -8.01 0.19 -14.90
N ILE A 140 -7.84 -0.14 -13.62
CA ILE A 140 -8.29 0.73 -12.52
C ILE A 140 -7.48 2.02 -12.50
N LEU A 141 -6.16 1.93 -12.67
CA LEU A 141 -5.29 3.10 -12.72
C LEU A 141 -5.61 4.01 -13.91
N LEU A 142 -5.98 3.45 -15.07
CA LEU A 142 -6.41 4.23 -16.23
C LEU A 142 -7.63 5.11 -15.89
N SER A 143 -8.58 4.60 -15.10
CA SER A 143 -9.72 5.41 -14.64
C SER A 143 -9.33 6.54 -13.69
N LEU A 144 -8.29 6.35 -12.87
CA LEU A 144 -7.81 7.35 -11.91
C LEU A 144 -7.00 8.48 -12.55
N LEU A 145 -6.66 8.39 -13.84
CA LEU A 145 -6.13 9.54 -14.59
C LEU A 145 -7.13 10.70 -14.70
N GLN A 146 -8.43 10.43 -14.46
CA GLN A 146 -9.50 11.43 -14.44
C GLN A 146 -9.97 11.75 -13.01
N ASP A 147 -9.21 11.37 -11.98
CA ASP A 147 -9.56 11.67 -10.59
C ASP A 147 -9.69 13.18 -10.34
N SER A 148 -10.60 13.57 -9.45
CA SER A 148 -10.82 14.97 -9.09
C SER A 148 -9.61 15.60 -8.43
N TRP A 149 -8.79 14.82 -7.71
CA TRP A 149 -7.61 15.31 -7.03
C TRP A 149 -6.33 15.08 -7.82
N GLU A 150 -5.56 16.15 -8.04
CA GLU A 150 -4.36 16.17 -8.87
C GLU A 150 -3.30 15.14 -8.44
N PHE A 151 -3.08 14.99 -7.13
CA PHE A 151 -2.10 14.03 -6.62
C PHE A 151 -2.47 12.57 -6.94
N VAL A 152 -3.77 12.24 -7.02
CA VAL A 152 -4.23 10.91 -7.42
C VAL A 152 -3.97 10.70 -8.91
N ARG A 153 -4.27 11.69 -9.75
CA ARG A 153 -3.95 11.64 -11.20
C ARG A 153 -2.45 11.44 -11.43
N GLU A 154 -1.61 12.24 -10.77
CA GLU A 154 -0.15 12.09 -10.85
C GLU A 154 0.32 10.71 -10.39
N ARG A 155 -0.23 10.20 -9.28
CA ARG A 155 0.12 8.88 -8.78
C ARG A 155 -0.30 7.80 -9.76
N ALA A 156 -1.50 7.89 -10.32
CA ALA A 156 -2.00 6.95 -11.31
C ALA A 156 -1.11 6.92 -12.56
N ALA A 157 -0.71 8.09 -13.07
CA ALA A 157 0.23 8.20 -14.19
C ALA A 157 1.57 7.53 -13.88
N LYS A 158 2.20 7.87 -12.74
CA LYS A 158 3.47 7.26 -12.30
C LYS A 158 3.35 5.74 -12.11
N SER A 159 2.23 5.26 -11.57
CA SER A 159 1.97 3.83 -11.40
C SER A 159 1.80 3.12 -12.74
N LEU A 160 1.10 3.72 -13.71
CA LEU A 160 0.97 3.17 -15.06
C LEU A 160 2.32 3.12 -15.79
N GLU A 161 3.10 4.20 -15.74
CA GLU A 161 4.46 4.22 -16.32
C GLU A 161 5.35 3.11 -15.75
N LYS A 162 5.27 2.88 -14.43
CA LYS A 162 5.96 1.77 -13.77
C LYS A 162 5.52 0.42 -14.31
N ILE A 163 4.22 0.17 -14.46
CA ILE A 163 3.69 -1.07 -15.04
C ILE A 163 4.19 -1.24 -16.47
N LEU A 164 4.12 -0.19 -17.30
CA LEU A 164 4.62 -0.22 -18.68
C LEU A 164 6.14 -0.41 -18.77
N THR A 165 6.89 -0.07 -17.72
CA THR A 165 8.34 -0.29 -17.68
C THR A 165 8.67 -1.73 -17.28
N GLN A 166 7.87 -2.33 -16.41
CA GLN A 166 8.20 -3.61 -15.77
C GLN A 166 7.46 -4.82 -16.35
N LYS A 167 6.23 -4.61 -16.85
CA LYS A 167 5.27 -5.67 -17.20
C LYS A 167 4.48 -5.37 -18.47
N LYS A 168 5.05 -4.59 -19.40
CA LYS A 168 4.38 -4.19 -20.65
C LYS A 168 3.81 -5.37 -21.44
N GLU A 169 4.57 -6.47 -21.49
CA GLU A 169 4.22 -7.68 -22.24
C GLU A 169 3.07 -8.47 -21.64
N GLU A 170 2.77 -8.26 -20.34
CA GLU A 170 1.65 -8.89 -19.64
C GLU A 170 0.32 -8.14 -19.83
N ILE A 171 0.36 -6.97 -20.48
CA ILE A 171 -0.82 -6.12 -20.71
C ILE A 171 -1.36 -6.35 -22.11
N GLU A 172 -2.66 -6.59 -22.21
CA GLU A 172 -3.35 -6.68 -23.50
C GLU A 172 -3.12 -5.43 -24.37
N THR A 173 -2.84 -5.65 -25.67
CA THR A 173 -2.49 -4.59 -26.63
C THR A 173 -3.50 -3.45 -26.68
N THR A 174 -4.80 -3.77 -26.64
CA THR A 174 -5.88 -2.77 -26.68
C THR A 174 -5.89 -1.88 -25.44
N LEU A 175 -5.57 -2.44 -24.27
CA LEU A 175 -5.44 -1.69 -23.03
C LEU A 175 -4.16 -0.85 -23.04
N LEU A 176 -3.06 -1.40 -23.54
CA LEU A 176 -1.79 -0.70 -23.68
C LEU A 176 -1.94 0.57 -24.54
N GLU A 177 -2.59 0.48 -25.69
CA GLU A 177 -2.84 1.63 -26.57
C GLU A 177 -3.65 2.73 -25.86
N ARG A 178 -4.67 2.36 -25.08
CA ARG A 178 -5.47 3.30 -24.29
C ARG A 178 -4.64 3.99 -23.21
N ILE A 179 -3.77 3.24 -22.51
CA ILE A 179 -2.88 3.80 -21.48
C ILE A 179 -1.89 4.78 -22.12
N GLU A 180 -1.23 4.40 -23.21
CA GLU A 180 -0.25 5.27 -23.88
C GLU A 180 -0.90 6.55 -24.44
N SER A 181 -2.14 6.46 -24.94
CA SER A 181 -2.91 7.63 -25.37
C SER A 181 -3.23 8.55 -24.19
N ALA A 182 -3.75 7.99 -23.09
CA ALA A 182 -4.15 8.77 -21.93
C ALA A 182 -2.96 9.46 -21.24
N LEU A 183 -1.81 8.79 -21.12
CA LEU A 183 -0.60 9.40 -20.55
C LEU A 183 -0.08 10.59 -21.38
N LYS A 184 -0.20 10.53 -22.71
CA LYS A 184 0.16 11.65 -23.61
C LYS A 184 -0.76 12.86 -23.44
N GLU A 185 -2.00 12.66 -23.01
CA GLU A 185 -2.95 13.75 -22.75
C GLU A 185 -2.69 14.41 -21.40
N VAL A 186 -2.33 13.62 -20.38
CA VAL A 186 -2.03 14.13 -19.03
C VAL A 186 -0.72 14.91 -18.97
N GLY A 187 0.25 14.59 -19.83
CA GLY A 187 1.54 15.29 -19.90
C GLY A 187 1.55 16.60 -20.70
N LYS A 188 0.42 17.03 -21.28
CA LYS A 188 0.26 18.30 -22.00
C LYS A 188 -0.31 19.38 -21.09
#